data_AF-A0A9Q1GCL2-F1
#
_entry.id   AF-A0A9Q1GCL2-F1
#
_cell.length_a   1.000
_cell.length_b   1.000
_cell.length_c   1.000
_cell.angle_alpha   90.00
_cell.angle_beta   90.00
_cell.angle_gamma   90.00
#
_symmetry.space_group_name_H-M   'P 1'
#
loop_
_entity.id
_entity.type
_entity.pdbx_description
1 polymer ?
#
loop_
_entity_poly.entity_id
_entity_poly.type
_entity_poly.pdbx_seq_one_letter_code
_entity_poly.pdbx_strand_id
1 'polypeptide(L)'
;MCMTTDSGANMVCALGINKWPRLACFGHRLHIAIERSVQNDNRVARATGVCKKVVSTFSYSWKKKKALTTAQRELNLPTHKLVTESPTRWGSRVKMMERMLEQEKAVTQVLAADQKSRHLIPTWQDIKVWEAITTALTPLQAFTDALSGEEYATYLSPEELEEVKNRAATEAKALEQKTATEASSTVGQSEMEESTAPSPQPKKTKISLASFFEECSSSAPSKQQGFGVELDSYLLIATADHRSDPLQWWHLHSSHFPRISRLAKQYLCILATSSPSERVFSKGGNIVTSSRASLKPENVNRLVFLAKNLNVA
;
A
#
# COMPACT_ATOMS: atom_id res chain seq x y z
N MET A 1 -5.41 9.08 -14.18
CA MET A 1 -4.47 8.87 -13.05
C MET A 1 -5.31 8.90 -11.78
N CYS A 2 -5.27 7.86 -10.96
CA CYS A 2 -5.94 7.82 -9.65
C CYS A 2 -4.88 7.99 -8.55
N MET A 3 -5.18 8.74 -7.49
CA MET A 3 -4.24 8.98 -6.39
C MET A 3 -4.82 8.57 -5.03
N THR A 4 -4.11 7.69 -4.32
CA THR A 4 -4.41 7.36 -2.93
C THR A 4 -3.66 8.31 -2.00
N THR A 5 -4.39 9.09 -1.21
CA THR A 5 -3.80 10.12 -0.34
C THR A 5 -4.40 10.12 1.06
N ASP A 6 -3.68 10.65 2.03
CA ASP A 6 -4.21 10.92 3.36
C ASP A 6 -5.35 11.96 3.29
N SER A 7 -6.06 12.20 4.39
CA SER A 7 -7.15 13.18 4.40
C SER A 7 -6.67 14.62 4.64
N GLY A 8 -5.41 14.93 4.31
CA GLY A 8 -4.87 16.28 4.42
C GLY A 8 -5.62 17.26 3.53
N ALA A 9 -6.13 18.36 4.12
CA ALA A 9 -6.97 19.33 3.43
C ALA A 9 -6.31 19.89 2.15
N ASN A 10 -5.01 20.20 2.21
CA ASN A 10 -4.26 20.72 1.07
C ASN A 10 -4.21 19.71 -0.09
N MET A 11 -4.01 18.42 0.21
CA MET A 11 -3.98 17.37 -0.80
C MET A 11 -5.37 17.14 -1.41
N VAL A 12 -6.43 17.16 -0.61
CA VAL A 12 -7.81 17.05 -1.08
C VAL A 12 -8.13 18.20 -2.06
N CYS A 13 -7.83 19.45 -1.67
CA CYS A 13 -8.08 20.61 -2.51
C CYS A 13 -7.28 20.57 -3.81
N ALA A 14 -5.98 20.23 -3.74
CA ALA A 14 -5.13 20.14 -4.93
C ALA A 14 -5.65 19.11 -5.94
N LEU A 15 -6.12 17.95 -5.48
CA LEU A 15 -6.69 16.93 -6.35
C LEU A 15 -8.03 17.35 -6.95
N GLY A 16 -8.85 18.10 -6.20
CA GLY A 16 -10.09 18.69 -6.69
C GLY A 16 -9.86 19.71 -7.81
N ILE A 17 -8.88 20.60 -7.65
CA ILE A 17 -8.48 21.58 -8.66
C ILE A 17 -8.01 20.89 -9.95
N ASN A 18 -7.19 19.84 -9.80
CA ASN A 18 -6.66 19.08 -10.94
C ASN A 18 -7.66 18.08 -11.54
N LYS A 19 -8.85 17.92 -10.95
CA LYS A 19 -9.88 16.94 -11.34
C LYS A 19 -9.35 15.50 -11.40
N TRP A 20 -8.48 15.13 -10.48
CA TRP A 20 -7.93 13.77 -10.40
C TRP A 20 -8.75 12.90 -9.45
N PRO A 21 -9.16 11.69 -9.87
CA PRO A 21 -9.78 10.71 -8.99
C PRO A 21 -8.93 10.46 -7.74
N ARG A 22 -9.56 10.59 -6.58
CA ARG A 22 -8.92 10.45 -5.27
C ARG A 22 -9.50 9.26 -4.53
N LEU A 23 -8.61 8.41 -4.01
CA LEU A 23 -8.95 7.40 -3.01
C LEU A 23 -8.42 7.82 -1.65
N ALA A 24 -9.22 7.61 -0.61
CA ALA A 24 -8.77 7.84 0.76
C ALA A 24 -7.84 6.70 1.19
N CYS A 25 -6.69 7.04 1.78
CA CYS A 25 -5.79 6.06 2.36
C CYS A 25 -6.50 5.26 3.48
N PHE A 26 -6.64 3.95 3.28
CA PHE A 26 -7.25 3.04 4.24
C PHE A 26 -6.57 3.11 5.60
N GLY A 27 -5.22 3.05 5.63
CA GLY A 27 -4.46 3.10 6.88
C GLY A 27 -4.69 4.38 7.69
N HIS A 28 -4.86 5.53 7.01
CA HIS A 28 -5.17 6.79 7.67
C HIS A 28 -6.62 6.86 8.16
N ARG A 29 -7.57 6.27 7.42
CA ARG A 29 -8.97 6.15 7.87
C ARG A 29 -9.08 5.26 9.11
N LEU A 30 -8.39 4.13 9.12
CA LEU A 30 -8.34 3.22 10.26
C LEU A 30 -7.72 3.88 11.49
N HIS A 31 -6.62 4.63 11.30
CA HIS A 31 -6.03 5.45 12.37
C HIS A 31 -7.06 6.38 13.02
N ILE A 32 -7.78 7.16 12.21
CA ILE A 32 -8.80 8.10 12.71
C ILE A 32 -9.93 7.35 13.43
N ALA A 33 -10.37 6.22 12.90
CA ALA A 33 -11.43 5.41 13.53
C ALA A 33 -11.00 4.92 14.92
N ILE A 34 -9.77 4.40 15.05
CA ILE A 34 -9.20 3.96 16.32
C ILE A 34 -9.03 5.14 17.29
N GLU A 35 -8.50 6.28 16.83
CA GLU A 35 -8.33 7.44 17.71
C GLU A 35 -9.66 7.96 18.25
N ARG A 36 -10.68 8.03 17.39
CA ARG A 36 -12.02 8.47 17.79
C ARG A 36 -12.69 7.48 18.75
N SER A 37 -12.48 6.18 18.57
CA SER A 37 -13.09 5.18 19.45
C SER A 37 -12.54 5.25 20.88
N VAL A 38 -11.27 5.64 21.05
CA VAL A 38 -10.62 5.74 22.37
C VAL A 38 -10.56 7.16 22.94
N GLN A 39 -10.96 8.18 22.18
CA GLN A 39 -10.79 9.59 22.56
C GLN A 39 -11.49 9.97 23.87
N ASN A 40 -12.63 9.34 24.16
CA ASN A 40 -13.46 9.65 25.33
C ASN A 40 -13.22 8.70 26.52
N ASP A 41 -12.32 7.71 26.38
CA ASP A 41 -11.99 6.81 27.48
C ASP A 41 -10.86 7.41 28.33
N ASN A 42 -11.23 7.93 29.50
CA ASN A 42 -10.29 8.52 30.47
C ASN A 42 -9.21 7.53 30.93
N ARG A 43 -9.49 6.23 30.97
CA ARG A 43 -8.52 5.21 31.38
C ARG A 43 -7.46 5.04 30.30
N VAL A 44 -7.88 4.98 29.04
CA VAL A 44 -6.98 4.92 27.88
C VAL A 44 -6.16 6.20 27.74
N ALA A 45 -6.79 7.36 27.91
CA ALA A 45 -6.11 8.65 27.89
C ALA A 45 -5.04 8.76 28.98
N ARG A 46 -5.36 8.35 30.22
CA ARG A 46 -4.41 8.31 31.34
C ARG A 46 -3.25 7.37 31.06
N ALA A 47 -3.53 6.12 30.69
CA ALA A 47 -2.51 5.10 30.45
C ALA A 47 -1.57 5.50 29.28
N THR A 48 -2.14 6.02 28.20
CA THR A 48 -1.36 6.55 27.05
C THR A 48 -0.50 7.73 27.47
N GLY A 49 -1.04 8.64 28.28
CA GLY A 49 -0.31 9.80 28.81
C GLY A 49 0.88 9.42 29.69
N VAL A 50 0.71 8.42 30.57
CA VAL A 50 1.81 7.88 31.40
C VAL A 50 2.89 7.28 30.50
N CYS A 51 2.52 6.43 29.54
CA CYS A 51 3.45 5.82 28.60
C CYS A 51 4.29 6.88 27.87
N LYS A 52 3.64 7.91 27.30
CA LYS A 52 4.31 9.03 26.62
C LYS A 52 5.28 9.79 27.53
N LYS A 53 4.87 10.11 28.77
CA LYS A 53 5.71 10.84 29.74
C LYS A 53 6.92 10.02 30.14
N VAL A 54 6.75 8.72 30.39
CA VAL A 54 7.84 7.80 30.68
C VAL A 54 8.83 7.79 29.52
N VAL A 55 8.37 7.49 28.29
CA VAL A 55 9.22 7.46 27.10
C VAL A 55 9.98 8.77 26.92
N SER A 56 9.30 9.92 27.02
CA SER A 56 9.92 11.25 26.93
C SER A 56 11.02 11.44 27.98
N THR A 57 10.77 11.05 29.23
CA THR A 57 11.72 11.17 30.35
C THR A 57 13.03 10.41 30.09
N PHE A 58 12.95 9.22 29.47
CA PHE A 58 14.14 8.47 29.07
C PHE A 58 14.76 9.03 27.77
N SER A 59 13.94 9.43 26.79
CA SER A 59 14.42 9.94 25.50
C SER A 59 15.28 11.21 25.62
N TYR A 60 14.99 12.08 26.59
CA TYR A 60 15.74 13.32 26.79
C TYR A 60 16.85 13.25 27.86
N SER A 61 17.00 12.12 28.57
CA SER A 61 18.00 11.99 29.65
C SER A 61 19.01 10.89 29.37
N TRP A 62 20.24 11.27 29.01
CA TRP A 62 21.32 10.31 28.77
C TRP A 62 21.62 9.46 30.02
N LYS A 63 21.54 10.05 31.23
CA LYS A 63 21.76 9.35 32.51
C LYS A 63 20.72 8.24 32.69
N LYS A 64 19.44 8.54 32.42
CA LYS A 64 18.36 7.55 32.50
C LYS A 64 18.46 6.48 31.41
N LYS A 65 18.89 6.83 30.19
CA LYS A 65 19.18 5.83 29.15
C LYS A 65 20.27 4.85 29.60
N LYS A 66 21.36 5.36 30.18
CA LYS A 66 22.44 4.52 30.71
C LYS A 66 21.94 3.62 31.85
N ALA A 67 21.18 4.18 32.80
CA ALA A 67 20.59 3.42 33.89
C ALA A 67 19.61 2.35 33.40
N LEU A 68 18.81 2.64 32.37
CA LEU A 68 17.92 1.66 31.73
C LEU A 68 18.71 0.49 31.15
N THR A 69 19.80 0.77 30.43
CA THR A 69 20.65 -0.29 29.89
C THR A 69 21.31 -1.13 30.99
N THR A 70 21.67 -0.53 32.12
CA THR A 70 22.17 -1.28 33.27
C THR A 70 21.09 -2.19 33.87
N ALA A 71 19.90 -1.63 34.16
CA ALA A 71 18.76 -2.40 34.70
C ALA A 71 18.31 -3.52 33.75
N GLN A 72 18.33 -3.29 32.44
CA GLN A 72 18.07 -4.31 31.42
C GLN A 72 19.02 -5.51 31.55
N ARG A 73 20.32 -5.26 31.75
CA ARG A 73 21.31 -6.34 31.92
C ARG A 73 21.13 -7.07 33.24
N GLU A 74 20.87 -6.35 34.33
CA GLU A 74 20.63 -6.94 35.66
C GLU A 74 19.42 -7.87 35.66
N LEU A 75 18.37 -7.50 34.93
CA LEU A 75 17.11 -8.25 34.84
C LEU A 75 17.07 -9.26 33.68
N ASN A 76 18.18 -9.45 32.95
CA ASN A 76 18.27 -10.31 31.77
C ASN A 76 17.22 -9.99 30.67
N LEU A 77 16.89 -8.71 30.50
CA LEU A 77 15.98 -8.25 29.45
C LEU A 77 16.74 -7.84 28.17
N PRO A 78 16.09 -7.92 26.99
CA PRO A 78 16.66 -7.37 25.76
C PRO A 78 17.04 -5.89 25.92
N THR A 79 18.22 -5.51 25.41
CA THR A 79 18.74 -4.14 25.53
C THR A 79 18.17 -3.22 24.45
N HIS A 80 16.87 -2.97 24.54
CA HIS A 80 16.15 -2.13 23.59
C HIS A 80 15.96 -0.70 24.08
N LYS A 81 16.02 0.26 23.14
CA LYS A 81 15.63 1.65 23.40
C LYS A 81 14.11 1.77 23.41
N LEU A 82 13.58 2.67 24.23
CA LEU A 82 12.15 2.99 24.21
C LEU A 82 11.76 3.64 22.88
N VAL A 83 10.56 3.32 22.40
CA VAL A 83 10.04 3.78 21.11
C VAL A 83 9.16 5.00 21.35
N THR A 84 9.37 6.07 20.59
CA THR A 84 8.53 7.27 20.65
C THR A 84 7.38 7.15 19.64
N GLU A 85 6.16 7.50 20.07
CA GLU A 85 4.98 7.54 19.20
C GLU A 85 5.11 8.64 18.14
N SER A 86 4.76 8.29 16.90
CA SER A 86 4.46 9.24 15.83
C SER A 86 2.95 9.47 15.77
N PRO A 87 2.46 10.70 15.97
CA PRO A 87 1.03 11.01 15.97
C PRO A 87 0.31 10.58 14.68
N THR A 88 1.04 10.56 13.56
CA THR A 88 0.49 10.26 12.23
C THR A 88 0.28 8.77 11.95
N ARG A 89 0.76 7.87 12.82
CA ARG A 89 0.72 6.41 12.57
C ARG A 89 0.39 5.67 13.85
N TRP A 90 -0.85 5.17 13.96
CA TRP A 90 -1.31 4.43 15.14
C TRP A 90 -0.43 3.21 15.50
N GLY A 91 0.16 2.52 14.51
CA GLY A 91 1.07 1.39 14.78
C GLY A 91 2.30 1.78 15.59
N SER A 92 2.71 3.06 15.58
CA SER A 92 3.80 3.53 16.46
C SER A 92 3.39 3.62 17.93
N ARG A 93 2.10 3.87 18.22
CA ARG A 93 1.55 3.85 19.58
C ARG A 93 1.55 2.44 20.13
N VAL A 94 1.12 1.46 19.33
CA VAL A 94 1.14 0.04 19.70
C VAL A 94 2.57 -0.44 19.93
N LYS A 95 3.51 -0.14 19.00
CA LYS A 95 4.94 -0.44 19.18
C LYS A 95 5.55 0.19 20.45
N MET A 96 5.12 1.41 20.81
CA MET A 96 5.54 2.06 22.05
C MET A 96 5.02 1.31 23.27
N MET A 97 3.75 0.91 23.28
CA MET A 97 3.14 0.13 24.37
C MET A 97 3.75 -1.28 24.48
N GLU A 98 3.97 -1.99 23.37
CA GLU A 98 4.66 -3.28 23.34
C GLU A 98 6.07 -3.19 23.93
N ARG A 99 6.85 -2.18 23.52
CA ARG A 99 8.19 -1.94 24.07
C ARG A 99 8.12 -1.60 25.56
N MET A 100 7.10 -0.87 25.98
CA MET A 100 6.91 -0.50 27.38
C MET A 100 6.57 -1.74 28.23
N LEU A 101 5.71 -2.62 27.75
CA LEU A 101 5.39 -3.89 28.41
C LEU A 101 6.62 -4.80 28.52
N GLU A 102 7.43 -4.91 27.46
CA GLU A 102 8.69 -5.69 27.49
C GLU A 102 9.68 -5.15 28.53
N GLN A 103 9.75 -3.82 28.69
CA GLN A 103 10.74 -3.12 29.50
C GLN A 103 10.22 -2.69 30.87
N GLU A 104 9.02 -3.12 31.25
CA GLU A 104 8.27 -2.67 32.43
C GLU A 104 9.11 -2.75 33.71
N LYS A 105 9.73 -3.92 33.97
CA LYS A 105 10.53 -4.14 35.18
C LYS A 105 11.76 -3.22 35.23
N ALA A 106 12.50 -3.10 34.14
CA ALA A 106 13.69 -2.25 34.08
C ALA A 106 13.34 -0.76 34.22
N VAL A 107 12.26 -0.33 33.60
CA VAL A 107 11.78 1.06 33.71
C VAL A 107 11.32 1.36 35.13
N THR A 108 10.54 0.48 35.75
CA THR A 108 10.09 0.64 37.14
C THR A 108 11.28 0.73 38.10
N GLN A 109 12.31 -0.11 37.92
CA GLN A 109 13.54 -0.05 38.73
C GLN A 109 14.23 1.31 38.63
N VAL A 110 14.42 1.83 37.41
CA VAL A 110 15.08 3.14 37.20
C VAL A 110 14.22 4.30 37.71
N LEU A 111 12.90 4.24 37.54
CA LEU A 111 11.99 5.27 38.03
C LEU A 111 11.87 5.27 39.55
N ALA A 112 11.94 4.09 40.20
CA ALA A 112 11.91 3.97 41.65
C ALA A 112 13.14 4.56 42.33
N ALA A 113 14.30 4.46 41.68
CA ALA A 113 15.58 5.03 42.14
C ALA A 113 15.66 6.56 41.99
N ASP A 114 14.85 7.17 41.13
CA ASP A 114 14.83 8.63 40.92
C ASP A 114 13.60 9.30 41.52
N GLN A 115 13.81 10.05 42.60
CA GLN A 115 12.76 10.73 43.35
C GLN A 115 11.92 11.68 42.49
N LYS A 116 12.50 12.32 41.46
CA LYS A 116 11.77 13.25 40.59
C LYS A 116 10.80 12.54 39.66
N SER A 117 11.11 11.33 39.20
CA SER A 117 10.30 10.57 38.24
C SER A 117 9.50 9.43 38.86
N ARG A 118 9.59 9.23 40.18
CA ARG A 118 8.90 8.16 40.89
C ARG A 118 7.38 8.17 40.72
N HIS A 119 6.80 9.36 40.52
CA HIS A 119 5.37 9.53 40.24
C HIS A 119 4.94 9.02 38.85
N LEU A 120 5.88 8.73 37.95
CA LEU A 120 5.62 8.20 36.61
C LEU A 120 5.63 6.67 36.57
N ILE A 121 5.83 5.99 37.70
CA ILE A 121 5.77 4.53 37.76
C ILE A 121 4.36 4.09 37.33
N PRO A 122 4.24 3.26 36.28
CA PRO A 122 2.96 2.79 35.81
C PRO A 122 2.24 1.99 36.89
N THR A 123 0.94 2.21 37.03
CA THR A 123 0.12 1.37 37.91
C THR A 123 -0.25 0.08 37.19
N TRP A 124 -0.65 -0.95 37.94
CA TRP A 124 -1.17 -2.18 37.33
C TRP A 124 -2.38 -1.95 36.40
N GLN A 125 -3.19 -0.91 36.67
CA GLN A 125 -4.27 -0.52 35.78
C GLN A 125 -3.77 0.03 34.44
N ASP A 126 -2.65 0.76 34.43
CA ASP A 126 -2.02 1.25 33.20
C ASP A 126 -1.51 0.09 32.36
N ILE A 127 -0.81 -0.85 33.01
CA ILE A 127 -0.25 -2.05 32.37
C ILE A 127 -1.36 -2.86 31.71
N LYS A 128 -2.46 -3.12 32.44
CA LYS A 128 -3.62 -3.84 31.89
C LYS A 128 -4.26 -3.15 30.69
N VAL A 129 -4.32 -1.82 30.70
CA VAL A 129 -4.87 -1.07 29.56
C VAL A 129 -3.92 -1.19 28.35
N TRP A 130 -2.61 -1.12 28.56
CA TRP A 130 -1.64 -1.32 27.49
C TRP A 130 -1.70 -2.72 26.90
N GLU A 131 -1.84 -3.76 27.74
CA GLU A 131 -2.04 -5.14 27.29
C GLU A 131 -3.30 -5.25 26.43
N ALA A 132 -4.44 -4.77 26.93
CA ALA A 132 -5.71 -4.85 26.21
C ALA A 132 -5.67 -4.12 24.85
N ILE A 133 -5.10 -2.90 24.81
CA ILE A 133 -4.95 -2.13 23.57
C ILE A 133 -4.04 -2.88 22.59
N THR A 134 -2.91 -3.38 23.07
CA THR A 134 -1.95 -4.12 22.23
C THR A 134 -2.63 -5.36 21.65
N THR A 135 -3.27 -6.19 22.47
CA THR A 135 -3.98 -7.39 22.02
C THR A 135 -5.06 -7.08 20.99
N ALA A 136 -5.83 -6.01 21.18
CA ALA A 136 -6.90 -5.63 20.25
C ALA A 136 -6.36 -5.07 18.92
N LEU A 137 -5.24 -4.35 18.95
CA LEU A 137 -4.76 -3.58 17.80
C LEU A 137 -3.63 -4.27 17.01
N THR A 138 -2.90 -5.22 17.58
CA THR A 138 -1.84 -5.96 16.87
C THR A 138 -2.34 -6.64 15.58
N PRO A 139 -3.50 -7.32 15.54
CA PRO A 139 -4.02 -7.92 14.29
C PRO A 139 -4.30 -6.88 13.20
N LEU A 140 -4.87 -5.74 13.59
CA LEU A 140 -5.13 -4.62 12.68
C LEU A 140 -3.83 -4.02 12.13
N GLN A 141 -2.73 -4.12 12.88
CA GLN A 141 -1.45 -3.56 12.49
C GLN A 141 -0.82 -4.47 11.46
N ALA A 142 -0.82 -5.78 11.71
CA ALA A 142 -0.39 -6.78 10.74
C ALA A 142 -1.19 -6.67 9.44
N PHE A 143 -2.51 -6.48 9.54
CA PHE A 143 -3.37 -6.23 8.38
C PHE A 143 -2.94 -4.96 7.62
N THR A 144 -2.75 -3.83 8.29
CA THR A 144 -2.36 -2.57 7.65
C THR A 144 -0.96 -2.64 7.03
N ASP A 145 -0.02 -3.35 7.68
CA ASP A 145 1.32 -3.59 7.16
C ASP A 145 1.25 -4.46 5.90
N ALA A 146 0.36 -5.45 5.87
CA ALA A 146 0.10 -6.25 4.68
C ALA A 146 -0.53 -5.40 3.54
N LEU A 147 -1.54 -4.57 3.84
CA LEU A 147 -2.12 -3.65 2.85
C LEU A 147 -1.13 -2.55 2.37
N SER A 148 -0.02 -2.38 3.07
CA SER A 148 1.05 -1.44 2.69
C SER A 148 2.15 -2.11 1.85
N GLY A 149 2.00 -3.39 1.50
CA GLY A 149 2.88 -4.08 0.55
C GLY A 149 2.83 -3.45 -0.84
N GLU A 150 3.98 -3.31 -1.49
CA GLU A 150 4.09 -2.83 -2.88
C GLU A 150 4.26 -4.00 -3.88
N GLU A 151 4.50 -5.22 -3.38
CA GLU A 151 4.86 -6.40 -4.19
C GLU A 151 3.67 -7.32 -4.53
N TYR A 152 2.49 -7.09 -3.95
CA TYR A 152 1.33 -7.93 -4.18
C TYR A 152 0.03 -7.12 -4.24
N ALA A 153 -0.90 -7.58 -5.07
CA ALA A 153 -2.22 -6.98 -5.19
C ALA A 153 -2.98 -7.12 -3.87
N THR A 154 -3.52 -6.01 -3.40
CA THR A 154 -4.18 -5.95 -2.09
C THR A 154 -5.69 -6.14 -2.24
N TYR A 155 -6.26 -7.03 -1.42
CA TYR A 155 -7.66 -7.47 -1.44
C TYR A 155 -8.67 -6.31 -1.37
N LEU A 156 -9.69 -6.35 -2.22
CA LEU A 156 -10.89 -5.51 -2.15
C LEU A 156 -11.95 -6.24 -1.32
N SER A 157 -12.57 -5.54 -0.37
CA SER A 157 -13.60 -6.13 0.49
C SER A 157 -14.90 -6.42 -0.30
N PRO A 158 -15.69 -7.45 0.09
CA PRO A 158 -16.92 -7.80 -0.62
C PRO A 158 -17.98 -6.68 -0.66
N GLU A 159 -17.96 -5.79 0.34
CA GLU A 159 -18.90 -4.66 0.47
C GLU A 159 -18.65 -3.55 -0.58
N GLU A 160 -17.41 -3.41 -1.06
CA GLU A 160 -17.02 -2.43 -2.08
C GLU A 160 -17.20 -2.96 -3.51
N LEU A 161 -17.52 -4.25 -3.66
CA LEU A 161 -17.55 -4.94 -4.95
C LEU A 161 -18.61 -4.36 -5.91
N GLU A 162 -19.79 -4.01 -5.41
CA GLU A 162 -20.86 -3.43 -6.26
C GLU A 162 -20.53 -2.01 -6.74
N GLU A 163 -19.89 -1.21 -5.91
CA GLU A 163 -19.47 0.14 -6.30
C GLU A 163 -18.31 0.09 -7.32
N VAL A 164 -17.41 -0.87 -7.17
CA VAL A 164 -16.31 -1.12 -8.13
C VAL A 164 -16.86 -1.70 -9.43
N LYS A 165 -17.82 -2.62 -9.40
CA LYS A 165 -18.51 -3.15 -10.60
C LYS A 165 -19.15 -2.02 -11.41
N ASN A 166 -19.90 -1.15 -10.74
CA ASN A 166 -20.58 -0.03 -11.40
C ASN A 166 -19.59 0.96 -12.03
N ARG A 167 -18.49 1.30 -11.32
CA ARG A 167 -17.43 2.15 -11.87
C ARG A 167 -16.69 1.49 -13.04
N ALA A 168 -16.27 0.24 -12.90
CA ALA A 168 -15.59 -0.50 -13.96
C ALA A 168 -16.46 -0.62 -15.23
N ALA A 169 -17.77 -0.83 -15.07
CA ALA A 169 -18.71 -0.87 -16.19
C ALA A 169 -18.85 0.49 -16.91
N THR A 170 -18.84 1.61 -16.17
CA THR A 170 -18.86 2.94 -16.78
C THR A 170 -17.56 3.28 -17.51
N GLU A 171 -16.42 2.89 -16.96
CA GLU A 171 -15.10 3.15 -17.56
C GLU A 171 -14.83 2.25 -18.77
N ALA A 172 -15.27 0.98 -18.74
CA ALA A 172 -15.24 0.09 -19.91
C ALA A 172 -15.99 0.69 -21.10
N LYS A 173 -17.22 1.18 -20.87
CA LYS A 173 -18.02 1.86 -21.91
C LYS A 173 -17.34 3.12 -22.44
N ALA A 174 -16.70 3.90 -21.57
CA ALA A 174 -15.97 5.11 -21.98
C ALA A 174 -14.71 4.79 -22.81
N LEU A 175 -14.00 3.69 -22.50
CA LEU A 175 -12.85 3.26 -23.30
C LEU A 175 -13.26 2.71 -24.66
N GLU A 176 -14.40 2.01 -24.76
CA GLU A 176 -14.95 1.54 -26.04
C GLU A 176 -15.27 2.73 -26.98
N GLN A 177 -15.83 3.81 -26.43
CA GLN A 177 -16.11 5.04 -27.19
C GLN A 177 -14.83 5.76 -27.66
N LYS A 178 -13.77 5.79 -26.83
CA LYS A 178 -12.47 6.34 -27.25
C LYS A 178 -11.83 5.55 -28.38
N THR A 179 -11.85 4.22 -28.30
CA THR A 179 -11.29 3.35 -29.36
C THR A 179 -12.09 3.42 -30.66
N ALA A 180 -13.40 3.69 -30.60
CA ALA A 180 -14.22 3.88 -31.80
C ALA A 180 -13.97 5.24 -32.49
N THR A 181 -13.61 6.28 -31.72
CA THR A 181 -13.36 7.63 -32.25
C THR A 181 -11.99 7.73 -32.92
N GLU A 182 -10.96 7.08 -32.36
CA GLU A 182 -9.62 7.03 -32.95
C GLU A 182 -9.54 6.17 -34.23
N ALA A 183 -10.40 5.14 -34.35
CA ALA A 183 -10.49 4.31 -35.55
C ALA A 183 -11.14 5.03 -36.75
N SER A 184 -11.80 6.17 -36.53
CA SER A 184 -12.46 6.95 -37.59
C SER A 184 -11.59 8.08 -38.16
N SER A 185 -10.40 8.34 -37.61
CA SER A 185 -9.53 9.46 -38.02
C SER A 185 -8.29 9.09 -38.86
N THR A 186 -8.13 7.83 -39.25
CA THR A 186 -7.00 7.37 -40.09
C THR A 186 -7.45 6.86 -41.45
N VAL A 187 -8.06 7.74 -42.26
CA VAL A 187 -8.14 7.55 -43.72
C VAL A 187 -7.83 8.87 -44.39
N GLY A 188 -6.66 8.96 -45.04
CA GLY A 188 -6.33 10.02 -45.99
C GLY A 188 -4.93 10.60 -45.85
N GLN A 189 -3.93 9.94 -46.45
CA GLN A 189 -3.04 10.53 -47.46
C GLN A 189 -1.97 9.51 -47.90
N SER A 190 -1.95 9.26 -49.19
CA SER A 190 -1.04 8.40 -49.95
C SER A 190 0.00 9.28 -50.67
N GLU A 191 1.28 8.93 -50.58
CA GLU A 191 2.30 9.34 -51.55
C GLU A 191 3.13 8.12 -51.99
N MET A 192 3.50 8.16 -53.27
CA MET A 192 4.10 7.11 -54.09
C MET A 192 5.59 6.96 -53.85
N GLU A 193 6.13 5.74 -53.94
CA GLU A 193 7.47 5.53 -54.52
C GLU A 193 7.63 4.09 -55.05
N GLU A 194 8.31 3.99 -56.18
CA GLU A 194 8.44 2.86 -57.10
C GLU A 194 9.87 2.29 -57.04
N SER A 195 10.04 0.95 -56.95
CA SER A 195 11.02 0.19 -57.75
C SER A 195 11.05 -1.33 -57.43
N THR A 196 10.71 -2.11 -58.44
CA THR A 196 11.39 -3.31 -59.02
C THR A 196 11.92 -4.47 -58.13
N ALA A 197 11.41 -5.68 -58.42
CA ALA A 197 11.83 -7.00 -57.91
C ALA A 197 13.05 -7.59 -58.68
N PRO A 198 13.67 -8.74 -58.28
CA PRO A 198 13.08 -10.08 -58.50
C PRO A 198 13.37 -11.18 -57.44
N SER A 199 12.53 -12.23 -57.44
CA SER A 199 12.62 -13.52 -56.71
C SER A 199 13.57 -14.52 -57.41
N PRO A 200 14.03 -15.69 -56.83
CA PRO A 200 13.16 -16.88 -56.74
C PRO A 200 13.45 -18.01 -55.65
N GLN A 201 12.35 -18.60 -55.14
CA GLN A 201 12.04 -20.02 -54.73
C GLN A 201 12.51 -20.71 -53.39
N PRO A 202 12.07 -21.96 -53.06
CA PRO A 202 11.01 -22.24 -52.05
C PRO A 202 11.42 -23.25 -50.95
N LYS A 203 10.85 -23.19 -49.74
CA LYS A 203 11.09 -24.24 -48.71
C LYS A 203 9.83 -24.67 -47.96
N LYS A 204 9.34 -25.84 -48.38
CA LYS A 204 8.61 -26.93 -47.67
C LYS A 204 7.90 -26.55 -46.36
N THR A 205 6.57 -26.49 -46.43
CA THR A 205 5.63 -26.47 -45.29
C THR A 205 5.70 -27.78 -44.51
N LYS A 206 5.97 -27.69 -43.20
CA LYS A 206 5.65 -28.76 -42.25
C LYS A 206 4.24 -28.49 -41.75
N ILE A 207 3.33 -29.41 -42.04
CA ILE A 207 1.98 -29.43 -41.47
C ILE A 207 2.16 -29.63 -39.96
N SER A 208 1.84 -28.60 -39.19
CA SER A 208 1.87 -28.64 -37.72
C SER A 208 0.61 -29.33 -37.22
N LEU A 209 0.76 -30.13 -36.16
CA LEU A 209 -0.31 -30.83 -35.44
C LEU A 209 -1.42 -29.88 -34.94
N ALA A 210 -1.17 -28.56 -34.93
CA ALA A 210 -2.15 -27.51 -34.67
C ALA A 210 -3.31 -27.50 -35.68
N SER A 211 -3.05 -27.80 -36.98
CA SER A 211 -4.12 -27.81 -37.99
C SER A 211 -5.07 -29.00 -37.86
N PHE A 212 -4.73 -30.00 -37.04
CA PHE A 212 -5.56 -31.20 -36.80
C PHE A 212 -6.54 -31.01 -35.63
N PHE A 213 -6.28 -30.04 -34.74
CA PHE A 213 -7.19 -29.69 -33.64
C PHE A 213 -8.14 -28.53 -34.00
N GLU A 214 -8.01 -27.97 -35.20
CA GLU A 214 -8.77 -26.81 -35.67
C GLU A 214 -10.17 -27.16 -36.21
N GLU A 215 -10.52 -28.45 -36.29
CA GLU A 215 -11.78 -28.92 -36.90
C GLU A 215 -12.95 -29.11 -35.92
N CYS A 216 -12.79 -28.76 -34.63
CA CYS A 216 -13.89 -28.84 -33.63
C CYS A 216 -14.20 -27.52 -32.90
N SER A 217 -13.81 -26.36 -33.44
CA SER A 217 -14.24 -25.07 -32.87
C SER A 217 -14.42 -24.01 -33.93
N SER A 218 -15.25 -24.30 -34.92
CA SER A 218 -15.85 -23.30 -35.81
C SER A 218 -16.89 -22.45 -35.06
N SER A 219 -16.42 -21.70 -34.07
CA SER A 219 -17.06 -20.46 -33.64
C SER A 219 -15.96 -19.51 -33.20
N ALA A 220 -15.39 -18.79 -34.18
CA ALA A 220 -14.61 -17.60 -33.86
C ALA A 220 -15.48 -16.72 -32.95
N PRO A 221 -15.06 -16.38 -31.72
CA PRO A 221 -15.83 -15.46 -30.90
C PRO A 221 -15.82 -14.14 -31.66
N SER A 222 -17.02 -13.72 -32.07
CA SER A 222 -17.25 -12.44 -32.72
C SER A 222 -16.48 -11.33 -31.99
N LYS A 223 -15.86 -10.41 -32.74
CA LYS A 223 -15.14 -9.23 -32.23
C LYS A 223 -16.05 -8.25 -31.43
N GLN A 224 -17.22 -8.68 -30.97
CA GLN A 224 -18.23 -7.91 -30.27
C GLN A 224 -18.92 -8.71 -29.14
N GLN A 225 -18.22 -9.58 -28.41
CA GLN A 225 -18.72 -9.96 -27.08
C GLN A 225 -18.69 -8.72 -26.18
N GLY A 226 -19.85 -8.13 -25.94
CA GLY A 226 -19.99 -6.93 -25.12
C GLY A 226 -19.43 -7.15 -23.72
N PHE A 227 -18.91 -6.08 -23.10
CA PHE A 227 -18.34 -6.10 -21.75
C PHE A 227 -19.20 -6.85 -20.71
N GLY A 228 -20.53 -6.78 -20.83
CA GLY A 228 -21.46 -7.49 -19.94
C GLY A 228 -21.34 -9.02 -20.02
N VAL A 229 -21.22 -9.59 -21.22
CA VAL A 229 -21.10 -11.05 -21.41
C VAL A 229 -19.76 -11.56 -20.88
N GLU A 230 -18.71 -10.78 -21.07
CA GLU A 230 -17.37 -11.05 -20.52
C GLU A 230 -17.42 -11.04 -18.98
N LEU A 231 -18.16 -10.10 -18.39
CA LEU A 231 -18.30 -9.94 -16.94
C LEU A 231 -19.15 -11.06 -16.32
N ASP A 232 -20.28 -11.40 -16.94
CA ASP A 232 -21.13 -12.50 -16.50
C ASP A 232 -20.38 -13.83 -16.54
N SER A 233 -19.59 -14.04 -17.60
CA SER A 233 -18.72 -15.23 -17.73
C SER A 233 -17.64 -15.28 -16.64
N TYR A 234 -17.06 -14.13 -16.27
CA TYR A 234 -16.10 -14.05 -15.17
C TYR A 234 -16.74 -14.32 -13.81
N LEU A 235 -17.93 -13.78 -13.55
CA LEU A 235 -18.67 -13.98 -12.30
C LEU A 235 -19.13 -15.44 -12.09
N LEU A 236 -19.23 -16.21 -13.18
CA LEU A 236 -19.55 -17.64 -13.16
C LEU A 236 -18.35 -18.55 -12.93
N ILE A 237 -17.11 -18.04 -13.04
CA ILE A 237 -15.90 -18.82 -12.77
C ILE A 237 -15.78 -19.06 -11.26
N ALA A 238 -15.47 -20.30 -10.89
CA ALA A 238 -15.16 -20.67 -9.51
C ALA A 238 -14.01 -19.80 -8.97
N THR A 239 -14.17 -19.30 -7.75
CA THR A 239 -13.22 -18.39 -7.09
C THR A 239 -11.79 -18.92 -7.19
N ALA A 240 -10.88 -18.08 -7.71
CA ALA A 240 -9.46 -18.40 -7.77
C ALA A 240 -8.92 -18.75 -6.37
N ASP A 241 -7.94 -19.65 -6.31
CA ASP A 241 -7.28 -20.02 -5.05
C ASP A 241 -6.66 -18.78 -4.38
N HIS A 242 -6.97 -18.59 -3.10
CA HIS A 242 -6.52 -17.45 -2.29
C HIS A 242 -4.99 -17.36 -2.14
N ARG A 243 -4.26 -18.40 -2.55
CA ARG A 243 -2.78 -18.43 -2.54
C ARG A 243 -2.14 -18.02 -3.86
N SER A 244 -2.91 -17.85 -4.93
CA SER A 244 -2.40 -17.48 -6.25
C SER A 244 -2.30 -15.97 -6.43
N ASP A 245 -1.25 -15.48 -7.11
CA ASP A 245 -1.11 -14.06 -7.41
C ASP A 245 -2.20 -13.60 -8.39
N PRO A 246 -3.06 -12.63 -8.00
CA PRO A 246 -4.11 -12.12 -8.87
C PRO A 246 -3.57 -11.59 -10.21
N LEU A 247 -2.39 -10.97 -10.23
CA LEU A 247 -1.82 -10.41 -11.45
C LEU A 247 -1.40 -11.51 -12.43
N GLN A 248 -0.80 -12.58 -11.91
CA GLN A 248 -0.47 -13.77 -12.70
C GLN A 248 -1.73 -14.47 -13.22
N TRP A 249 -2.78 -14.57 -12.40
CA TRP A 249 -4.07 -15.11 -12.83
C TRP A 249 -4.66 -14.32 -14.01
N TRP A 250 -4.69 -12.98 -13.92
CA TRP A 250 -5.15 -12.12 -15.01
C TRP A 250 -4.23 -12.11 -16.24
N HIS A 251 -2.96 -12.46 -16.08
CA HIS A 251 -2.05 -12.66 -17.20
C HIS A 251 -2.43 -13.93 -17.98
N LEU A 252 -2.65 -15.04 -17.28
CA LEU A 252 -3.04 -16.33 -17.85
C LEU A 252 -4.40 -16.26 -18.54
N HIS A 253 -5.37 -15.56 -17.94
CA HIS A 253 -6.74 -15.46 -18.46
C HIS A 253 -6.95 -14.24 -19.38
N SER A 254 -5.88 -13.60 -19.83
CA SER A 254 -5.97 -12.40 -20.69
C SER A 254 -6.55 -12.68 -22.07
N SER A 255 -6.40 -13.91 -22.58
CA SER A 255 -7.01 -14.35 -23.84
C SER A 255 -8.53 -14.52 -23.73
N HIS A 256 -9.00 -15.03 -22.59
CA HIS A 256 -10.42 -15.27 -22.32
C HIS A 256 -11.17 -14.00 -21.94
N PHE A 257 -10.49 -13.08 -21.23
CA PHE A 257 -11.07 -11.83 -20.73
C PHE A 257 -10.22 -10.62 -21.15
N PRO A 258 -10.19 -10.25 -22.44
CA PRO A 258 -9.29 -9.20 -22.93
C PRO A 258 -9.61 -7.80 -22.39
N ARG A 259 -10.88 -7.47 -22.13
CA ARG A 259 -11.28 -6.13 -21.63
C ARG A 259 -11.19 -6.07 -20.12
N ILE A 260 -11.67 -7.10 -19.43
CA ILE A 260 -11.68 -7.17 -17.97
C ILE A 260 -10.26 -7.36 -17.44
N SER A 261 -9.42 -8.19 -18.07
CA SER A 261 -8.01 -8.33 -17.64
C SER A 261 -7.24 -7.02 -17.72
N ARG A 262 -7.56 -6.16 -18.70
CA ARG A 262 -6.96 -4.83 -18.81
C ARG A 262 -7.40 -3.93 -17.66
N LEU A 263 -8.69 -3.92 -17.31
CA LEU A 263 -9.19 -3.16 -16.16
C LEU A 263 -8.65 -3.72 -14.84
N ALA A 264 -8.69 -5.03 -14.66
CA ALA A 264 -8.20 -5.70 -13.46
C ALA A 264 -6.72 -5.38 -13.20
N LYS A 265 -5.87 -5.40 -14.23
CA LYS A 265 -4.47 -4.96 -14.12
C LYS A 265 -4.34 -3.49 -13.71
N GLN A 266 -5.25 -2.61 -14.16
CA GLN A 266 -5.24 -1.20 -13.75
C GLN A 266 -5.69 -1.02 -12.30
N TYR A 267 -6.76 -1.70 -11.89
CA TYR A 267 -7.36 -1.57 -10.56
C TYR A 267 -6.53 -2.26 -9.47
N LEU A 268 -5.97 -3.45 -9.74
CA LEU A 268 -5.15 -4.20 -8.77
C LEU A 268 -3.81 -3.52 -8.46
N CYS A 269 -3.33 -2.65 -9.36
CA CYS A 269 -2.14 -1.83 -9.14
C CYS A 269 -2.42 -0.57 -8.30
N ILE A 270 -3.69 -0.27 -7.99
CA ILE A 270 -4.03 0.85 -7.12
C ILE A 270 -3.87 0.42 -5.67
N LEU A 271 -2.90 1.04 -5.00
CA LEU A 271 -2.61 0.78 -3.60
C LEU A 271 -3.72 1.34 -2.70
N ALA A 272 -4.19 0.53 -1.74
CA ALA A 272 -5.16 0.94 -0.74
C ALA A 272 -4.59 1.95 0.29
N THR A 273 -3.27 2.06 0.38
CA THR A 273 -2.57 2.92 1.35
C THR A 273 -1.68 3.95 0.65
N SER A 274 -1.53 5.14 1.26
CA SER A 274 -0.56 6.16 0.84
C SER A 274 0.87 5.87 1.32
N SER A 275 1.06 4.79 2.11
CA SER A 275 2.34 4.38 2.70
C SER A 275 3.52 4.33 1.70
N PRO A 276 3.35 3.87 0.45
CA PRO A 276 4.45 3.84 -0.53
C PRO A 276 5.03 5.22 -0.83
N SER A 277 4.18 6.23 -0.99
CA SER A 277 4.63 7.61 -1.19
C SER A 277 5.40 8.15 0.02
N GLU A 278 4.92 7.84 1.24
CA GLU A 278 5.60 8.23 2.48
C GLU A 278 6.97 7.55 2.64
N ARG A 279 7.13 6.30 2.19
CA ARG A 279 8.44 5.61 2.18
C ARG A 279 9.41 6.28 1.21
N VAL A 280 8.94 6.69 0.04
CA VAL A 280 9.76 7.45 -0.93
C VAL A 280 10.20 8.79 -0.32
N PHE A 281 9.29 9.52 0.34
CA PHE A 281 9.65 10.75 1.04
C PHE A 281 10.60 10.53 2.22
N SER A 282 10.44 9.43 2.98
CA SER A 282 11.37 9.08 4.06
C SER A 282 12.77 8.76 3.52
N LYS A 283 12.87 8.04 2.39
CA LYS A 283 14.15 7.83 1.70
C LYS A 283 14.73 9.14 1.18
N GLY A 284 13.88 10.02 0.64
CA GLY A 284 14.24 11.38 0.23
C GLY A 284 14.77 12.25 1.36
N GLY A 285 14.22 12.14 2.57
CA GLY A 285 14.71 12.85 3.76
C GLY A 285 16.14 12.44 4.17
N ASN A 286 16.57 11.23 3.81
CA ASN A 286 17.96 10.81 4.00
C ASN A 286 18.91 11.38 2.92
N ILE A 287 18.38 11.77 1.76
CA ILE A 287 19.13 12.37 0.66
C ILE A 287 19.26 13.88 0.90
N VAL A 288 18.15 14.53 1.26
CA VAL A 288 18.08 15.96 1.59
C VAL A 288 18.14 16.12 3.10
N THR A 289 19.36 16.19 3.63
CA THR A 289 19.61 16.45 5.05
C THR A 289 19.95 17.92 5.28
N SER A 290 19.91 18.39 6.53
CA SER A 290 20.32 19.76 6.89
C SER A 290 21.77 20.07 6.48
N SER A 291 22.63 19.05 6.44
CA SER A 291 24.02 19.16 5.98
C SER A 291 24.16 19.11 4.44
N ARG A 292 23.10 18.76 3.71
CA ARG A 292 23.04 18.64 2.24
C ARG A 292 21.88 19.44 1.65
N ALA A 293 21.62 20.63 2.19
CA ALA A 293 20.49 21.48 1.82
C ALA A 293 20.66 22.24 0.50
N SER A 294 21.86 22.24 -0.11
CA SER A 294 22.18 22.98 -1.35
C SER A 294 21.88 22.21 -2.65
N LEU A 295 21.14 21.10 -2.57
CA LEU A 295 20.78 20.32 -3.75
C LEU A 295 19.65 21.00 -4.52
N LYS A 296 19.82 21.14 -5.84
CA LYS A 296 18.75 21.60 -6.74
C LYS A 296 17.60 20.58 -6.77
N PRO A 297 16.32 21.02 -6.87
CA PRO A 297 15.17 20.12 -6.89
C PRO A 297 15.26 19.00 -7.95
N GLU A 298 15.81 19.30 -9.13
CA GLU A 298 15.98 18.32 -10.21
C GLU A 298 16.95 17.20 -9.83
N ASN A 299 18.02 17.55 -9.11
CA ASN A 299 18.99 16.57 -8.64
C ASN A 299 18.42 15.71 -7.50
N VAL A 300 17.59 16.30 -6.63
CA VAL A 300 16.86 15.54 -5.60
C VAL A 300 15.95 14.51 -6.26
N ASN A 301 15.16 14.90 -7.27
CA ASN A 301 14.27 13.99 -7.98
C ASN A 301 15.04 12.81 -8.61
N ARG A 302 16.17 13.08 -9.27
CA ARG A 302 17.03 12.04 -9.86
C ARG A 302 17.61 11.10 -8.80
N LEU A 303 18.10 11.64 -7.68
CA LEU A 303 18.66 10.83 -6.59
C LEU A 303 17.60 9.96 -5.91
N VAL A 304 16.39 10.49 -5.68
CA VAL A 304 15.27 9.73 -5.13
C VAL A 304 14.87 8.60 -6.08
N PHE A 305 14.78 8.89 -7.39
CA PHE A 305 14.48 7.89 -8.40
C PHE A 305 15.53 6.77 -8.41
N LEU A 306 16.82 7.11 -8.47
CA LEU A 306 17.90 6.12 -8.43
C LEU A 306 17.85 5.31 -7.13
N ALA A 307 17.72 5.97 -5.98
CA ALA A 307 17.71 5.32 -4.66
C ALA A 307 16.59 4.28 -4.48
N LYS A 308 15.44 4.46 -5.15
CA LYS A 308 14.33 3.50 -5.11
C LYS A 308 14.50 2.35 -6.11
N ASN A 309 15.16 2.60 -7.25
CA ASN A 309 15.31 1.61 -8.33
C ASN A 309 16.63 0.82 -8.31
N LEU A 310 17.61 1.20 -7.47
CA LEU A 310 18.91 0.52 -7.37
C LEU A 310 18.83 -0.98 -6.99
N ASN A 311 17.73 -1.43 -6.38
CA ASN A 311 17.53 -2.83 -5.97
C ASN A 311 16.58 -3.61 -6.90
N VAL A 312 16.17 -3.01 -8.03
CA VAL A 312 15.21 -3.60 -9.00
C VAL A 312 15.95 -4.18 -10.23
N ALA A 313 17.28 -4.17 -10.21
CA ALA A 313 18.14 -4.69 -11.28
C ALA A 313 18.80 -6.02 -10.90
#